data_AF-A0A8D8MB46-F1
#
_entry.id   AF-A0A8D8MB46-F1
#
_cell.length_a   1.000
_cell.length_b   1.000
_cell.length_c   1.000
_cell.angle_alpha   90.00
_cell.angle_beta   90.00
_cell.angle_gamma   90.00
#
_symmetry.space_group_name_H-M   'P 1'
#
loop_
_entity.id
_entity.type
_entity.pdbx_description
1 polymer ?
#
loop_
_entity_poly.entity_id
_entity_poly.type
_entity_poly.pdbx_seq_one_letter_code
_entity_poly.pdbx_strand_id
1 'polypeptide(L)'
;MFSILLESGKIVGCENCPVAVNTTLGYTVMGGKSCVNPIQHNYFCGLINNPLENSLEHSMKKFMEIEDVPMATVCKPEDTICESMFKESFSRTDSGRFEVS
;
A
#
# COMPACT_ATOMS: atom_id res chain seq x y z
N MET A 1 -3.38 11.52 22.06
CA MET A 1 -3.69 12.85 21.49
C MET A 1 -4.53 12.68 20.22
N PHE A 2 -5.77 12.22 20.35
CA PHE A 2 -6.73 12.05 19.23
C PHE A 2 -8.20 12.25 19.65
N SER A 3 -8.45 12.62 20.92
CA SER A 3 -9.80 12.77 21.47
C SER A 3 -10.61 13.89 20.80
N ILE A 4 -9.94 14.85 20.17
CA ILE A 4 -10.59 15.92 19.40
C ILE A 4 -11.37 15.41 18.20
N LEU A 5 -11.05 14.21 17.70
CA LEU A 5 -11.75 13.60 16.58
C LEU A 5 -13.06 12.92 17.02
N LEU A 6 -13.25 12.66 18.32
CA LEU A 6 -14.40 11.88 18.79
C LEU A 6 -15.67 12.73 18.83
N GLU A 7 -16.74 12.21 18.25
CA GLU A 7 -18.07 12.81 18.30
C GLU A 7 -19.03 11.99 19.17
N SER A 8 -20.17 12.61 19.50
CA SER A 8 -21.28 11.91 20.11
C SER A 8 -21.89 10.93 19.10
N GLY A 9 -21.79 9.64 19.38
CA GLY A 9 -22.41 8.61 18.56
C GLY A 9 -21.64 7.30 18.59
N LYS A 10 -22.35 6.22 18.85
CA LYS A 10 -21.81 4.85 18.84
C LYS A 10 -22.88 3.90 18.36
N ILE A 11 -22.54 3.09 17.37
CA ILE A 11 -23.36 1.98 16.89
C ILE A 11 -22.76 0.70 17.46
N VAL A 12 -23.55 -0.03 18.23
CA VAL A 12 -23.13 -1.26 18.91
C VAL A 12 -23.80 -2.44 18.23
N GLY A 13 -23.01 -3.36 17.69
CA GLY A 13 -23.51 -4.63 17.18
C GLY A 13 -23.86 -5.62 18.31
N CYS A 14 -24.20 -6.86 17.95
CA CYS A 14 -24.42 -7.95 18.90
C CYS A 14 -23.13 -8.32 19.67
N GLU A 15 -23.24 -9.24 20.64
CA GLU A 15 -22.07 -9.73 21.36
C GLU A 15 -20.99 -10.27 20.39
N ASN A 16 -19.75 -9.79 20.56
CA ASN A 16 -18.59 -10.04 19.67
C ASN A 16 -18.65 -9.42 18.27
N CYS A 17 -19.62 -8.57 17.97
CA CYS A 17 -19.63 -7.78 16.74
C CYS A 17 -18.78 -6.50 16.88
N PRO A 18 -18.33 -5.92 15.76
CA PRO A 18 -17.66 -4.64 15.78
C PRO A 18 -18.57 -3.51 16.27
N VAL A 19 -17.95 -2.45 16.78
CA VAL A 19 -18.57 -1.22 17.24
C VAL A 19 -18.11 -0.09 16.34
N ALA A 20 -19.02 0.73 15.84
CA ALA A 20 -18.67 1.94 15.10
C ALA A 20 -18.79 3.16 16.01
N VAL A 21 -17.73 3.96 16.14
CA VAL A 21 -17.74 5.22 16.88
C VAL A 21 -17.69 6.39 15.91
N ASN A 22 -18.55 7.36 16.14
CA ASN A 22 -18.61 8.56 15.31
C ASN A 22 -17.39 9.44 15.57
N THR A 23 -16.79 9.92 14.50
CA THR A 23 -15.65 10.84 14.55
C THR A 23 -15.85 11.94 13.51
N THR A 24 -15.11 13.04 13.63
CA THR A 24 -15.12 14.14 12.65
C THR A 24 -14.71 13.71 11.24
N LEU A 25 -14.08 12.53 11.10
CA LEU A 25 -13.66 11.93 9.83
C LEU A 25 -14.63 10.84 9.34
N GLY A 26 -15.77 10.65 10.01
CA GLY A 26 -16.72 9.57 9.77
C GLY A 26 -16.70 8.50 10.85
N TYR A 27 -17.34 7.36 10.60
CA TYR A 27 -17.40 6.27 11.59
C TYR A 27 -16.13 5.41 11.58
N THR A 28 -15.48 5.30 12.74
CA THR A 28 -14.35 4.38 12.96
C THR A 28 -14.87 3.07 13.55
N VAL A 29 -14.63 1.96 12.86
CA VAL A 29 -15.03 0.62 13.31
C VAL A 29 -13.94 0.02 14.21
N MET A 30 -14.33 -0.45 15.39
CA MET A 30 -13.45 -0.97 16.44
C MET A 30 -13.96 -2.30 17.00
N GLY A 31 -13.05 -3.19 17.38
CA GLY A 31 -13.39 -4.50 17.93
C GLY A 31 -13.98 -5.47 16.89
N GLY A 32 -14.56 -6.56 17.38
CA GLY A 32 -15.04 -7.67 16.56
C GLY A 32 -13.97 -8.75 16.31
N LYS A 33 -14.39 -10.01 16.18
CA LYS A 33 -13.48 -11.09 15.74
C LYS A 33 -13.26 -10.93 14.23
N SER A 34 -12.00 -10.88 13.81
CA SER A 34 -11.65 -10.98 12.38
C SER A 34 -12.07 -12.35 11.87
N CYS A 35 -13.23 -12.42 11.21
CA CYS A 35 -13.63 -13.57 10.40
C CYS A 35 -13.05 -13.41 8.99
N VAL A 36 -11.73 -13.29 8.89
CA VAL A 36 -11.06 -13.20 7.60
C VAL A 36 -10.08 -14.36 7.54
N ASN A 37 -10.48 -15.42 6.81
CA ASN A 37 -9.52 -16.31 6.16
C ASN A 37 -8.45 -15.41 5.53
N PRO A 38 -7.15 -15.65 5.73
CA PRO A 38 -6.11 -14.68 5.38
C PRO A 38 -6.04 -14.52 3.85
N ILE A 39 -6.91 -13.68 3.31
CA ILE A 39 -6.71 -13.05 2.03
C ILE A 39 -5.53 -12.12 2.29
N GLN A 40 -4.41 -12.42 1.64
CA GLN A 40 -3.17 -11.66 1.69
C GLN A 40 -3.46 -10.23 1.24
N HIS A 41 -3.86 -9.40 2.19
CA HIS A 41 -4.08 -8.01 1.94
C HIS A 41 -2.76 -7.27 2.14
N ASN A 42 -2.27 -6.64 1.07
CA ASN A 42 -1.02 -5.88 1.02
C ASN A 42 -1.09 -4.53 1.76
N TYR A 43 -2.03 -4.35 2.69
CA TYR A 43 -2.12 -3.12 3.47
C TYR A 43 -1.42 -3.27 4.82
N PHE A 44 -0.45 -2.40 5.09
CA PHE A 44 0.19 -2.26 6.39
C PHE A 44 -0.57 -1.24 7.24
N CYS A 45 -1.22 -1.69 8.31
CA CYS A 45 -1.75 -0.82 9.36
C CYS A 45 -0.88 -0.97 10.60
N GLY A 46 -0.10 0.06 10.93
CA GLY A 46 0.93 0.04 12.00
C GLY A 46 0.40 -0.03 13.44
N LEU A 47 -0.88 -0.35 13.65
CA LEU A 47 -1.44 -0.61 14.98
C LEU A 47 -1.25 -2.09 15.34
N ILE A 48 0.00 -2.47 15.59
CA ILE A 48 0.36 -3.84 15.99
C ILE A 48 0.15 -3.96 17.51
N ASN A 49 -1.05 -4.33 17.93
CA ASN A 49 -1.35 -4.67 19.33
C ASN A 49 -0.87 -6.09 19.70
N ASN A 50 0.08 -6.68 18.96
CA ASN A 50 0.54 -8.05 19.19
C ASN A 50 2.02 -8.05 19.63
N PRO A 51 2.33 -8.37 20.91
CA PRO A 51 3.68 -8.34 21.47
C PRO A 51 4.71 -9.18 20.71
N LEU A 52 4.28 -10.22 20.01
CA LEU A 52 5.14 -11.12 19.22
C LEU A 52 5.58 -10.52 17.88
N GLU A 53 4.84 -9.55 17.34
CA GLU A 53 5.12 -8.88 16.05
C GLU A 53 5.64 -7.45 16.25
N ASN A 54 6.03 -7.09 17.48
CA ASN A 54 6.45 -5.74 17.89
C ASN A 54 7.96 -5.49 17.78
N SER A 55 8.71 -6.34 17.07
CA SER A 55 10.08 -5.96 16.70
C SER A 55 10.04 -4.94 15.56
N LEU A 56 10.73 -3.82 15.76
CA LEU A 56 10.95 -2.78 14.74
C LEU A 56 11.43 -3.42 13.43
N GLU A 57 12.31 -4.40 13.51
CA GLU A 57 12.89 -5.10 12.37
C GLU A 57 11.83 -5.82 11.54
N HIS A 58 10.85 -6.45 12.20
CA HIS A 58 9.76 -7.14 11.53
C HIS A 58 8.82 -6.14 10.82
N SER A 59 8.52 -5.03 11.50
CA SER A 59 7.71 -3.95 10.93
C SER A 59 8.38 -3.29 9.74
N MET A 60 9.70 -3.01 9.83
CA MET A 60 10.49 -2.45 8.74
C MET A 60 10.59 -3.39 7.55
N LYS A 61 10.81 -4.70 7.79
CA LYS A 61 10.84 -5.70 6.73
C LYS A 61 9.51 -5.76 5.97
N LYS A 62 8.40 -5.82 6.70
CA LYS A 62 7.06 -5.88 6.11
C LYS A 62 6.70 -4.58 5.36
N PHE A 63 7.12 -3.43 5.86
CA PHE A 63 6.96 -2.16 5.17
C PHE A 63 7.68 -2.16 3.81
N MET A 64 8.94 -2.60 3.79
CA MET A 64 9.74 -2.69 2.56
C MET A 64 9.19 -3.73 1.57
N GLU A 65 8.64 -4.85 2.07
CA GLU A 65 8.00 -5.87 1.22
C GLU A 65 6.71 -5.35 0.53
N ILE A 66 6.06 -4.33 1.09
CA ILE A 66 4.80 -3.77 0.54
C ILE A 66 5.06 -2.69 -0.53
N GLU A 67 6.26 -2.11 -0.57
CA GLU A 67 6.66 -1.17 -1.63
C GLU A 67 7.00 -1.84 -2.96
N ASP A 68 7.06 -3.17 -3.02
CA ASP A 68 7.03 -3.91 -4.29
C ASP A 68 5.62 -3.80 -4.90
N VAL A 69 5.35 -2.64 -5.49
CA VAL A 69 4.17 -2.41 -6.31
C VAL A 69 4.20 -3.47 -7.41
N PRO A 70 3.14 -4.29 -7.59
CA PRO A 70 3.09 -5.18 -8.73
C PRO A 70 3.30 -4.34 -9.98
N MET A 71 4.41 -4.58 -10.69
CA MET A 71 4.69 -4.01 -12.00
C MET A 71 3.62 -4.53 -12.96
N ALA A 72 2.40 -4.03 -12.85
CA ALA A 72 1.54 -3.89 -14.00
C ALA A 72 2.25 -2.83 -14.84
N THR A 73 3.19 -3.29 -15.68
CA THR A 73 3.70 -2.51 -16.80
C THR A 73 2.51 -2.29 -17.72
N VAL A 74 1.67 -1.31 -17.37
CA VAL A 74 0.75 -0.70 -18.31
C VAL A 74 1.66 0.15 -19.18
N CYS A 75 2.29 -0.50 -20.17
CA CYS A 75 3.06 0.19 -21.19
C CYS A 75 2.07 1.09 -21.90
N LYS A 76 2.13 2.38 -21.63
CA LYS A 76 1.22 3.33 -22.25
C LYS A 76 1.63 3.47 -23.72
N PRO A 77 0.69 3.86 -24.61
CA PRO A 77 1.04 4.08 -26.02
C PRO A 77 2.23 5.03 -26.19
N GLU A 78 2.31 6.07 -25.36
CA GLU A 78 3.46 7.00 -25.33
C GLU A 78 4.79 6.32 -25.01
N ASP A 79 4.82 5.34 -24.10
CA ASP A 79 6.04 4.62 -23.73
C ASP A 79 6.57 3.81 -24.91
N THR A 80 5.66 3.22 -25.70
CA THR A 80 6.02 2.45 -26.90
C THR A 80 6.60 3.36 -27.99
N ILE A 81 6.06 4.56 -28.14
CA ILE A 81 6.53 5.56 -29.12
C ILE A 81 7.90 6.10 -28.69
N CYS A 82 8.11 6.37 -27.40
CA CYS A 82 9.42 6.77 -26.88
C CYS A 82 10.48 5.69 -27.11
N GLU A 83 10.14 4.42 -26.86
CA GLU A 83 11.04 3.29 -27.08
C GLU A 83 11.38 3.09 -28.56
N SER A 84 10.41 3.29 -29.47
CA SER A 84 10.68 3.21 -30.91
C SER A 84 11.58 4.35 -31.38
N MET A 85 11.30 5.59 -30.96
CA MET A 85 12.16 6.73 -31.29
C MET A 85 13.58 6.56 -30.76
N PHE A 86 13.74 6.00 -29.55
CA PHE A 86 15.05 5.68 -29.02
C PHE A 86 15.75 4.64 -29.90
N LYS A 87 15.13 3.51 -30.21
CA LYS A 87 15.72 2.46 -31.07
C LYS A 87 16.10 2.95 -32.47
N GLU A 88 15.33 3.87 -33.03
CA GLU A 88 15.59 4.44 -34.36
C GLU A 88 16.70 5.49 -34.35
N SER A 89 16.77 6.31 -33.30
CA SER A 89 17.79 7.37 -33.19
C SER A 89 19.09 6.91 -32.54
N PHE A 90 19.10 5.74 -31.90
CA PHE A 90 20.22 5.21 -31.14
C PHE A 90 21.02 4.18 -31.92
N SER A 91 22.33 4.36 -31.98
CA SER A 91 23.25 3.30 -32.39
C SER A 91 24.54 3.31 -31.57
N ARG A 92 25.35 2.27 -31.73
CA ARG A 92 26.69 2.19 -31.13
C ARG A 92 27.72 2.10 -32.24
N THR A 93 28.77 2.91 -32.09
CA THR A 93 29.97 2.83 -32.91
C THR A 93 30.74 1.54 -32.65
N ASP A 94 31.64 1.14 -33.56
CA ASP A 94 32.51 -0.03 -33.40
C ASP A 94 33.42 0.04 -32.15
N SER A 95 33.63 1.25 -31.61
CA SER A 95 34.34 1.48 -30.34
C SER A 95 33.47 1.29 -29.09
N GLY A 96 32.18 0.99 -29.26
CA GLY A 96 31.19 0.84 -28.20
C GLY A 96 30.63 2.16 -27.66
N ARG A 97 31.01 3.31 -28.23
CA ARG A 97 30.46 4.63 -27.87
C ARG A 97 29.09 4.83 -28.50
N PHE A 98 28.25 5.58 -27.81
CA PHE A 98 26.91 5.94 -28.27
C PHE A 98 26.98 6.99 -29.38
N GLU A 99 26.15 6.80 -30.40
CA GLU A 99 25.90 7.74 -31.49
C GLU A 99 24.39 7.93 -31.64
N VAL A 100 24.00 9.17 -31.92
CA VAL A 100 22.58 9.54 -32.12
C VAL A 100 22.45 10.09 -33.53
N SER A 101 21.50 9.55 -34.29
CA SER A 101 21.24 9.89 -35.70
C SER A 101 20.30 11.08 -35.86
#